data_AF-B4WJL9-F1
#
_entry.id   AF-B4WJL9-F1
#
_cell.length_a   1.000
_cell.length_b   1.000
_cell.length_c   1.000
_cell.angle_alpha   90.00
_cell.angle_beta   90.00
_cell.angle_gamma   90.00
#
_symmetry.space_group_name_H-M   'P 1'
#
loop_
_entity.id
_entity.type
_entity.pdbx_description
1 polymer ?
#
loop_
_entity_poly.entity_id
_entity_poly.type
_entity_poly.pdbx_seq_one_letter_code
_entity_poly.pdbx_strand_id
1 'polypeptide(L)' 'MRYTEDEGGLLNNFAVEPKMYQAEPPTGIEKRNYIILGSLAASLIVGLFAVAASVS' A
#
# COMPACT_ATOMS: atom_id res chain seq x y z
N MET A 1 -17.09 -13.13 19.82
CA MET A 1 -16.44 -13.90 20.90
C MET A 1 -14.95 -13.96 20.62
N ARG A 2 -14.09 -14.06 21.65
CA ARG A 2 -12.62 -14.12 21.48
C ARG A 2 -12.08 -15.51 21.10
N TYR A 3 -12.97 -16.48 20.94
CA TYR A 3 -12.69 -17.85 20.55
C TYR A 3 -13.76 -18.32 19.57
N THR A 4 -13.37 -19.21 18.67
CA THR A 4 -14.25 -19.97 17.79
C THR A 4 -14.41 -21.39 18.35
N GLU A 5 -15.54 -22.03 18.08
CA GLU A 5 -15.73 -23.46 18.34
C GLU A 5 -15.50 -24.22 17.03
N ASP A 6 -14.90 -25.40 17.12
CA ASP A 6 -14.77 -26.35 16.00
C ASP A 6 -16.13 -27.00 15.69
N GLU A 7 -16.31 -27.65 14.54
CA GLU A 7 -17.59 -28.24 14.11
C GLU A 7 -18.18 -29.23 15.14
N GLY A 8 -17.35 -29.79 16.02
CA GLY A 8 -17.73 -30.64 17.14
C GLY A 8 -18.03 -29.92 18.48
N GLY A 9 -18.06 -28.59 18.53
CA GLY A 9 -18.31 -27.81 19.75
C GLY A 9 -17.11 -27.70 20.72
N LEU A 10 -15.91 -28.08 20.26
CA LEU A 10 -14.67 -27.97 21.02
C LEU A 10 -14.01 -26.61 20.80
N LEU A 11 -13.25 -26.12 21.78
CA LEU A 11 -12.51 -24.87 21.64
C LEU A 11 -11.49 -24.98 20.48
N ASN A 12 -11.62 -24.10 19.50
CA ASN A 12 -10.73 -24.08 18.36
C ASN A 12 -9.41 -23.36 18.72
N ASN A 13 -8.29 -24.10 18.67
CA ASN A 13 -6.94 -23.58 18.95
C ASN A 13 -6.17 -23.22 17.66
N PHE A 14 -6.83 -23.18 16.50
CA PHE A 14 -6.27 -22.67 15.26
C PHE A 14 -6.37 -21.14 15.21
N ALA A 15 -5.45 -20.52 14.47
CA ALA A 15 -5.51 -19.09 14.21
C ALA A 15 -6.77 -18.75 13.42
N VAL A 16 -7.45 -17.67 13.80
CA VAL A 16 -8.58 -17.12 13.02
C VAL A 16 -8.02 -16.63 11.70
N GLU A 17 -8.41 -17.28 10.60
CA GLU A 17 -8.00 -16.84 9.27
C GLU A 17 -8.64 -15.48 8.98
N PRO A 18 -7.84 -14.44 8.67
CA PRO A 18 -8.39 -13.15 8.32
C PRO A 18 -9.21 -13.29 7.03
N LYS A 19 -10.27 -12.48 6.91
CA LYS A 19 -11.02 -12.41 5.66
C LYS A 19 -10.07 -11.98 4.54
N MET A 20 -9.89 -12.85 3.56
CA MET A 20 -9.13 -12.54 2.35
C MET A 20 -9.85 -11.42 1.60
N TYR A 21 -9.12 -10.33 1.30
CA TYR A 21 -9.58 -9.24 0.46
C TYR A 21 -8.75 -9.22 -0.82
N GLN A 22 -9.39 -8.85 -1.93
CA GLN A 22 -8.71 -8.65 -3.20
C GLN A 22 -8.24 -7.21 -3.32
N ALA A 23 -7.14 -6.99 -4.03
CA ALA A 23 -6.74 -5.64 -4.41
C ALA A 23 -7.73 -5.07 -5.42
N GLU A 24 -8.27 -3.88 -5.13
CA GLU A 24 -9.09 -3.15 -6.08
C GLU A 24 -8.19 -2.35 -7.03
N PRO A 25 -8.60 -2.17 -8.30
CA PRO A 25 -7.89 -1.28 -9.20
C PRO A 25 -7.97 0.17 -8.67
N PRO A 26 -6.93 0.99 -8.91
CA PRO A 26 -6.94 2.36 -8.43
C PRO A 26 -8.10 3.16 -9.02
N THR A 27 -8.75 3.92 -8.16
CA THR A 27 -9.79 4.90 -8.50
C THR A 27 -9.24 6.01 -9.39
N GLY A 28 -10.14 6.79 -10.01
CA GLY A 28 -9.72 7.93 -10.83
C GLY A 28 -8.91 8.98 -10.05
N ILE A 29 -9.22 9.17 -8.77
CA ILE A 29 -8.50 10.08 -7.88
C ILE A 29 -7.09 9.54 -7.58
N GLU A 30 -6.96 8.25 -7.27
CA GLU A 30 -5.66 7.62 -7.02
C GLU A 30 -4.76 7.68 -8.26
N LYS A 31 -5.29 7.39 -9.44
CA LYS A 31 -4.53 7.53 -10.71
C LYS A 31 -3.99 8.94 -10.90
N ARG A 32 -4.82 9.97 -10.68
CA ARG A 32 -4.40 11.37 -10.76
C ARG A 32 -3.31 11.68 -9.73
N ASN A 33 -3.47 11.22 -8.49
CA ASN A 33 -2.50 11.45 -7.44
C ASN A 33 -1.17 10.75 -7.72
N TYR A 34 -1.18 9.56 -8.31
CA TYR A 34 0.04 8.85 -8.72
C TYR A 34 0.80 9.62 -9.80
N ILE A 35 0.11 10.20 -10.78
CA ILE A 35 0.74 11.04 -11.79
C ILE A 35 1.39 12.26 -11.12
N ILE A 36 0.67 12.95 -10.23
CA ILE A 36 1.19 14.12 -9.52
C ILE A 36 2.43 13.77 -8.69
N LEU A 37 2.35 12.70 -7.89
CA LEU A 37 3.45 12.23 -7.05
C LEU A 37 4.66 11.83 -7.88
N GLY A 38 4.44 11.09 -8.98
CA GLY A 38 5.49 10.70 -9.90
C GLY A 38 6.18 11.89 -10.55
N SER A 39 5.41 12.88 -11.00
CA SER A 39 5.96 14.11 -11.58
C SER A 39 6.76 14.92 -10.55
N LEU A 40 6.25 15.10 -9.33
CA LEU A 40 6.95 15.82 -8.27
C LEU A 40 8.28 15.12 -7.89
N ALA A 41 8.26 13.79 -7.76
CA ALA A 41 9.46 13.02 -7.47
C ALA A 41 10.50 13.14 -8.60
N ALA A 42 10.07 13.03 -9.87
CA ALA A 42 10.95 13.19 -11.01
C ALA A 42 11.56 14.60 -11.08
N SER A 43 10.74 15.65 -10.90
CA SER A 43 11.21 17.03 -10.87
C SER A 43 12.21 17.28 -9.74
N LEU A 44 11.99 16.70 -8.56
CA LEU A 44 12.92 16.78 -7.45
C LEU A 44 14.27 16.16 -7.81
N ILE A 45 14.28 14.94 -8.37
CA ILE A 45 15.50 14.25 -8.78
C ILE A 45 16.27 15.07 -9.83
N VAL A 46 15.58 15.56 -10.87
CA VAL A 46 16.19 16.42 -11.89
C VAL A 46 16.75 17.70 -11.28
N GLY A 47 16.01 18.34 -10.37
CA GLY A 47 16.46 19.53 -9.67
C GLY A 47 17.72 19.28 -8.85
N LEU A 48 17.80 18.15 -8.14
CA LEU A 48 19.00 17.77 -7.38
C LEU A 48 20.21 17.57 -8.28
N PHE A 49 20.05 16.90 -9.42
CA PHE A 49 21.14 16.76 -10.40
C PHE A 49 21.58 18.10 -10.98
N ALA A 50 20.64 18.98 -11.29
CA ALA A 50 20.94 20.31 -11.81
C ALA A 50 21.74 21.15 -10.79
N VAL A 51 21.38 21.09 -9.51
CA VAL A 51 22.13 21.75 -8.43
C VAL A 51 23.52 21.13 -8.29
N ALA A 52 23.64 19.80 -8.27
CA ALA A 52 24.93 19.13 -8.15
C ALA A 52 25.88 19.50 -9.29
N ALA A 53 25.37 19.58 -10.52
CA ALA A 53 26.15 19.97 -11.69
C ALA A 53 26.51 21.46 -11.74
N SER A 54 25.75 22.35 -11.07
CA SER A 54 26.02 23.79 -11.09
C SER A 54 27.07 24.22 -10.05
N VAL A 55 27.30 23.40 -9.02
CA VAL A 55 28.24 23.68 -7.93
C VAL A 55 29.54 22.85 -8.01
N SER A 56 29.66 21.98 -9.02
CA SER A 56 30.82 21.14 -9.29
C SER A 56 31.90 21.81 -10.13
#